data_AF-A0A8S0TGK6-F1
#
_entry.id   AF-A0A8S0TGK6-F1
#
_cell.length_a   1.000
_cell.length_b   1.000
_cell.length_c   1.000
_cell.angle_alpha   90.00
_cell.angle_beta   90.00
_cell.angle_gamma   90.00
#
_symmetry.space_group_name_H-M   'P 1'
#
loop_
_entity.id
_entity.type
_entity.pdbx_description
1 polymer ?
#
loop_
_entity_poly.entity_id
_entity_poly.type
_entity_poly.pdbx_seq_one_letter_code
_entity_poly.pdbx_strand_id
1 'polypeptide(L)'
;MKKFIRELHSDLEVVYVGQMCLTWEFLHWQYVKALSLWDSDPHGIRHYNEVAGEFQQFQVLLQRFIEDEPFQGPRVQHYSNSRCAFRNLLQVPVIREDRFKDKCKARKKKHTEENFVTSDMLVEIVGESIRIFWQFVEADKDCNIETKRTPELHDPEDLQLLIEIRKILQKKERKLKDIVRGER
;
A
#
# COMPACT_ATOMS: atom_id res chain seq x y z
N MET A 1 27.12 -22.56 -7.66
CA MET A 1 25.81 -22.72 -7.00
C MET A 1 25.57 -21.69 -5.90
N LYS A 2 26.40 -21.61 -4.84
CA LYS A 2 26.20 -20.62 -3.74
C LYS A 2 26.23 -19.14 -4.19
N LYS A 3 27.09 -18.78 -5.15
CA LYS A 3 27.17 -17.42 -5.71
C LYS A 3 25.87 -17.03 -6.43
N PHE A 4 25.41 -17.89 -7.34
CA PHE A 4 24.15 -17.72 -8.08
C PHE A 4 22.93 -17.56 -7.16
N ILE A 5 22.81 -18.38 -6.10
CA ILE A 5 21.69 -18.29 -5.15
C ILE A 5 21.65 -16.92 -4.45
N ARG A 6 22.82 -16.37 -4.11
CA ARG A 6 22.93 -15.05 -3.48
C ARG A 6 22.59 -13.92 -4.46
N GLU A 7 23.08 -14.00 -5.70
CA GLU A 7 22.75 -13.02 -6.75
C GLU A 7 21.23 -13.01 -7.00
N LEU A 8 20.61 -14.18 -7.15
CA LEU A 8 19.16 -14.31 -7.32
C LEU A 8 18.39 -13.74 -6.12
N HIS A 9 18.85 -13.97 -4.89
CA HIS A 9 18.21 -13.39 -3.71
C HIS A 9 18.26 -11.85 -3.73
N SER A 10 19.42 -11.29 -4.10
CA SER A 10 19.59 -9.85 -4.23
C SER A 10 18.68 -9.27 -5.30
N ASP A 11 18.55 -9.92 -6.46
CA ASP A 11 17.64 -9.47 -7.53
C ASP A 11 16.18 -9.49 -7.08
N LEU A 12 15.76 -10.55 -6.36
CA LEU A 12 14.39 -10.64 -5.82
C LEU A 12 14.12 -9.57 -4.77
N GLU A 13 15.11 -9.22 -3.96
CA GLU A 13 15.02 -8.16 -2.97
C GLU A 13 14.85 -6.79 -3.64
N VAL A 14 15.62 -6.50 -4.69
CA VAL A 14 15.47 -5.27 -5.49
C VAL A 14 14.06 -5.15 -6.06
N VAL A 15 13.52 -6.24 -6.59
CA VAL A 15 12.14 -6.27 -7.12
C VAL A 15 11.12 -6.03 -6.01
N TYR A 16 11.30 -6.67 -4.85
CA TYR A 16 10.41 -6.51 -3.69
C TYR A 16 10.40 -5.07 -3.16
N VAL A 17 11.58 -4.50 -2.88
CA VAL A 17 11.72 -3.13 -2.38
C VAL A 17 11.20 -2.13 -3.42
N GLY A 18 11.52 -2.33 -4.70
CA GLY A 18 11.01 -1.51 -5.79
C GLY A 18 9.48 -1.52 -5.86
N GLN A 19 8.85 -2.69 -5.78
CA GLN A 19 7.38 -2.80 -5.75
C GLN A 19 6.80 -2.09 -4.53
N MET A 20 7.40 -2.24 -3.35
CA MET A 20 6.95 -1.61 -2.12
C MET A 20 6.98 -0.07 -2.23
N CYS A 21 8.06 0.50 -2.76
CA CYS A 21 8.16 1.94 -3.03
C CYS A 21 7.10 2.40 -4.05
N LEU A 22 6.92 1.68 -5.16
CA LEU A 22 5.89 2.02 -6.16
C LEU A 22 4.48 1.95 -5.58
N THR A 23 4.22 1.00 -4.69
CA THR A 23 2.93 0.85 -3.99
C THR A 23 2.63 2.09 -3.15
N TRP A 24 3.62 2.58 -2.41
CA TRP A 24 3.49 3.81 -1.63
C TRP A 24 3.15 5.01 -2.50
N GLU A 25 3.94 5.26 -3.55
CA GLU A 25 3.73 6.39 -4.45
C GLU A 25 2.34 6.36 -5.09
N PHE A 26 1.90 5.18 -5.52
CA PHE A 26 0.59 5.02 -6.14
C PHE A 26 -0.55 5.15 -5.12
N LEU A 27 -0.42 4.63 -3.89
CA LEU A 27 -1.40 4.83 -2.82
C LEU A 27 -1.57 6.31 -2.50
N HIS A 28 -0.47 7.03 -2.31
CA HIS A 28 -0.49 8.46 -2.05
C HIS A 28 -1.17 9.22 -3.20
N TRP A 29 -0.85 8.87 -4.46
CA TRP A 29 -1.50 9.45 -5.62
C TRP A 29 -3.01 9.18 -5.67
N GLN A 30 -3.44 7.93 -5.42
CA GLN A 30 -4.87 7.60 -5.35
C GLN A 30 -5.58 8.33 -4.21
N TYR A 31 -4.91 8.53 -3.06
CA TYR A 31 -5.49 9.26 -1.93
C TYR A 31 -5.72 10.74 -2.27
N VAL A 32 -4.72 11.41 -2.86
CA VAL A 32 -4.87 12.79 -3.34
C VAL A 32 -5.97 12.88 -4.41
N LYS A 33 -6.04 11.90 -5.30
CA LYS A 33 -7.12 11.81 -6.29
C LYS A 33 -8.49 11.64 -5.63
N ALA A 34 -8.63 10.78 -4.63
CA ALA A 34 -9.88 10.57 -3.89
C ALA A 34 -10.35 11.87 -3.22
N LEU A 35 -9.44 12.61 -2.57
CA LEU A 35 -9.74 13.92 -1.99
C LEU A 35 -10.25 14.91 -3.04
N SER A 36 -9.58 15.00 -4.19
CA SER A 36 -10.03 15.89 -5.29
C SER A 36 -11.42 15.52 -5.82
N LEU A 37 -11.75 14.22 -5.86
CA LEU A 37 -13.06 13.74 -6.29
C LEU A 37 -14.13 14.07 -5.26
N TRP A 38 -13.83 13.91 -3.97
CA TRP A 38 -14.69 14.29 -2.86
C TRP A 38 -15.03 15.79 -2.88
N ASP A 39 -14.01 16.66 -3.03
CA ASP A 39 -14.22 18.11 -3.15
C ASP A 39 -15.08 18.48 -4.36
N SER A 40 -14.97 17.72 -5.46
CA SER A 40 -15.69 17.96 -6.71
C SER A 40 -17.11 17.38 -6.77
N ASP A 41 -17.51 16.56 -5.79
CA ASP A 41 -18.81 15.89 -5.74
C ASP A 41 -19.59 16.22 -4.45
N PRO A 42 -19.97 17.50 -4.23
CA PRO A 42 -20.64 17.92 -3.01
C PRO A 42 -22.04 17.32 -2.81
N HIS A 43 -22.60 16.69 -3.85
CA HIS A 43 -23.91 16.03 -3.83
C HIS A 43 -23.81 14.51 -3.73
N GLY A 44 -22.60 13.92 -3.73
CA GLY A 44 -22.39 12.48 -3.63
C GLY A 44 -23.04 11.67 -4.75
N ILE A 45 -23.09 12.22 -5.96
CA ILE A 45 -23.79 11.61 -7.11
C ILE A 45 -22.95 10.48 -7.71
N ARG A 46 -21.62 10.55 -7.60
CA ARG A 46 -20.72 9.57 -8.19
C ARG A 46 -20.59 8.35 -7.29
N HIS A 47 -20.45 7.19 -7.92
CA HIS A 47 -20.34 5.91 -7.21
C HIS A 47 -19.07 5.17 -7.60
N TYR A 48 -18.51 4.44 -6.64
CA TYR A 48 -17.19 3.82 -6.74
C TYR A 48 -17.18 2.38 -6.20
N ASN A 49 -18.29 1.66 -6.31
CA ASN A 49 -18.45 0.32 -5.73
C ASN A 49 -17.47 -0.69 -6.31
N GLU A 50 -17.21 -0.62 -7.62
CA GLU A 50 -16.28 -1.55 -8.28
C GLU A 50 -14.88 -1.38 -7.70
N VAL A 51 -14.39 -0.13 -7.67
CA VAL A 51 -13.04 0.15 -7.18
C VAL A 51 -12.92 0.00 -5.66
N ALA A 52 -13.99 0.25 -4.90
CA ALA A 52 -14.02 -0.06 -3.47
C ALA A 52 -13.78 -1.55 -3.20
N GLY A 53 -14.42 -2.43 -3.99
CA GLY A 53 -14.17 -3.87 -3.94
C GLY A 53 -12.73 -4.23 -4.29
N GLU A 54 -12.13 -3.56 -5.29
CA GLU A 54 -10.72 -3.75 -5.63
C GLU A 54 -9.79 -3.33 -4.46
N PHE A 55 -10.08 -2.21 -3.79
CA PHE A 55 -9.31 -1.76 -2.62
C PHE A 55 -9.46 -2.71 -1.44
N GLN A 56 -10.66 -3.24 -1.18
CA GLN A 56 -10.87 -4.28 -0.16
C GLN A 56 -10.04 -5.53 -0.46
N GLN A 57 -9.98 -5.97 -1.72
CA GLN A 57 -9.12 -7.10 -2.11
C GLN A 57 -7.64 -6.78 -1.89
N PHE A 58 -7.19 -5.57 -2.25
CA PHE A 58 -5.83 -5.12 -1.98
C PHE A 58 -5.51 -5.18 -0.47
N GLN A 59 -6.40 -4.66 0.38
CA GLN A 59 -6.26 -4.70 1.84
C GLN A 59 -6.15 -6.14 2.37
N VAL A 60 -7.05 -7.03 1.93
CA VAL A 60 -7.05 -8.44 2.32
C VAL A 60 -5.76 -9.14 1.89
N LEU A 61 -5.22 -8.86 0.70
CA LEU A 61 -3.97 -9.45 0.25
C LEU A 61 -2.78 -9.05 1.13
N LEU A 62 -2.73 -7.79 1.57
CA LEU A 62 -1.68 -7.32 2.48
C LEU A 62 -1.82 -7.94 3.87
N GLN A 63 -3.03 -7.95 4.42
CA GLN A 63 -3.27 -8.51 5.74
C GLN A 63 -2.96 -10.01 5.78
N ARG A 64 -3.45 -10.77 4.79
CA ARG A 64 -3.12 -12.21 4.67
C ARG A 64 -1.63 -12.45 4.56
N PHE A 65 -0.92 -11.63 3.79
CA PHE A 65 0.53 -11.74 3.70
C PHE A 65 1.20 -11.59 5.06
N ILE A 66 0.81 -10.59 5.86
CA ILE A 66 1.36 -10.34 7.20
C ILE A 66 0.99 -11.49 8.16
N GLU A 67 -0.24 -12.01 8.09
CA GLU A 67 -0.72 -13.10 8.94
C GLU A 67 -0.03 -14.43 8.63
N ASP A 68 0.22 -14.72 7.35
CA ASP A 68 0.84 -15.96 6.89
C ASP A 68 2.37 -15.94 7.01
N GLU A 69 2.99 -14.77 6.90
CA GLU A 69 4.46 -14.60 6.87
C GLU A 69 5.23 -15.37 7.95
N PRO A 70 4.82 -15.41 9.24
CA PRO A 70 5.54 -16.16 10.28
C PRO A 70 5.72 -17.65 10.00
N PHE A 71 4.93 -18.21 9.08
CA PHE A 71 4.93 -19.63 8.71
C PHE A 71 5.62 -19.90 7.36
N GLN A 72 6.09 -18.87 6.66
CA GLN A 72 6.46 -18.95 5.23
C GLN A 72 7.95 -18.75 4.94
N GLY A 73 8.78 -18.65 5.98
CA GLY A 73 10.24 -18.49 5.84
C GLY A 73 10.65 -17.04 5.51
N PRO A 74 11.77 -16.82 4.78
CA PRO A 74 12.27 -15.48 4.49
C PRO A 74 11.26 -14.64 3.68
N ARG A 75 11.05 -13.39 4.11
CA ARG A 75 10.02 -12.49 3.56
C ARG A 75 10.10 -12.31 2.04
N VAL A 76 11.29 -12.08 1.49
CA VAL A 76 11.50 -11.87 0.04
C VAL A 76 11.11 -13.11 -0.77
N GLN A 77 11.41 -14.31 -0.25
CA GLN A 77 11.02 -15.56 -0.90
C GLN A 77 9.51 -15.79 -0.80
N HIS A 78 8.94 -15.53 0.38
CA HIS A 78 7.50 -15.60 0.57
C HIS A 78 6.77 -14.62 -0.37
N TYR A 79 7.22 -13.37 -0.47
CA TYR A 79 6.72 -12.38 -1.42
C TYR A 79 6.73 -12.87 -2.86
N SER A 80 7.86 -13.43 -3.30
CA SER A 80 8.02 -13.93 -4.67
C SER A 80 7.03 -15.07 -4.96
N ASN A 81 6.86 -16.00 -4.02
CA ASN A 81 5.89 -17.09 -4.13
C ASN A 81 4.44 -16.59 -4.09
N SER A 82 4.14 -15.67 -3.18
CA SER A 82 2.82 -15.06 -3.03
C SER A 82 2.41 -14.27 -4.28
N ARG A 83 3.32 -13.57 -4.95
CA ARG A 83 3.05 -12.89 -6.23
C ARG A 83 2.74 -13.85 -7.38
N CYS A 84 3.31 -15.05 -7.37
CA CYS A 84 2.97 -16.08 -8.36
C CYS A 84 1.51 -16.55 -8.21
N ALA A 85 1.03 -16.72 -6.98
CA ALA A 85 -0.35 -17.11 -6.68
C ALA A 85 -1.34 -15.92 -6.79
N PHE A 86 -0.93 -14.76 -6.29
CA PHE A 86 -1.71 -13.55 -6.18
C PHE A 86 -1.02 -12.41 -6.91
N ARG A 87 -1.26 -12.35 -8.23
CA ARG A 87 -0.62 -11.37 -9.12
C ARG A 87 -0.88 -9.93 -8.69
N ASN A 88 -1.96 -9.65 -7.98
CA ASN A 88 -2.34 -8.30 -7.54
C ASN A 88 -1.74 -7.91 -6.17
N LEU A 89 -0.93 -8.76 -5.52
CA LEU A 89 -0.27 -8.40 -4.26
C LEU A 89 0.61 -7.15 -4.47
N LEU A 90 0.46 -6.15 -3.59
CA LEU A 90 1.08 -4.81 -3.72
C LEU A 90 0.71 -4.05 -5.01
N GLN A 91 -0.37 -4.43 -5.71
CA GLN A 91 -0.88 -3.66 -6.84
C GLN A 91 -2.06 -2.80 -6.42
N VAL A 92 -1.83 -1.49 -6.40
CA VAL A 92 -2.83 -0.52 -5.96
C VAL A 92 -3.91 -0.36 -7.05
N PRO A 93 -5.21 -0.47 -6.71
CA PRO A 93 -6.31 -0.23 -7.64
C PRO A 93 -6.32 1.20 -8.18
N VAL A 94 -6.89 1.38 -9.38
CA VAL A 94 -7.02 2.68 -10.01
C VAL A 94 -8.42 3.21 -9.82
N ILE A 95 -8.57 4.36 -9.14
CA ILE A 95 -9.87 5.01 -8.96
C ILE A 95 -10.52 5.27 -10.31
N ARG A 96 -11.70 4.66 -10.49
CA ARG A 96 -12.60 4.82 -11.62
C ARG A 96 -14.03 4.87 -11.12
N GLU A 97 -14.83 5.77 -11.71
CA GLU A 97 -16.26 5.85 -11.43
C GLU A 97 -16.99 4.65 -12.03
N ASP A 98 -18.01 4.17 -11.33
CA ASP A 98 -18.83 3.05 -11.78
C ASP A 98 -19.51 3.38 -13.11
N ARG A 99 -19.38 2.47 -14.08
CA ARG A 99 -20.08 2.62 -15.36
C ARG A 99 -21.56 2.33 -15.15
N PHE A 100 -22.42 3.35 -15.28
CA PHE A 100 -23.87 3.18 -15.38
C PHE A 100 -24.30 2.52 -16.71
N LYS A 101 -23.83 1.29 -16.97
CA LYS A 101 -24.30 0.43 -18.08
C LYS A 101 -25.39 -0.52 -17.57
N ASP A 102 -26.49 0.00 -17.02
CA ASP A 102 -27.76 -0.77 -16.97
C ASP A 102 -28.96 0.10 -16.54
N LYS A 103 -29.24 1.18 -17.28
CA LYS A 103 -30.52 1.90 -17.15
C LYS A 103 -31.75 1.02 -17.49
N CYS A 104 -31.57 -0.23 -17.93
CA CYS A 104 -32.65 -1.16 -18.25
C CYS A 104 -33.13 -2.05 -17.09
N LYS A 105 -32.47 -2.09 -15.93
CA LYS A 105 -32.94 -2.89 -14.77
C LYS A 105 -33.49 -2.05 -13.61
N ALA A 106 -33.35 -0.73 -13.68
CA ALA A 106 -33.74 0.23 -12.63
C ALA A 106 -35.26 0.32 -12.34
N ARG A 107 -36.12 -0.43 -13.03
CA ARG A 107 -37.57 -0.47 -12.75
C ARG A 107 -38.00 -1.56 -11.75
N LYS A 108 -37.10 -2.40 -11.22
CA LYS A 108 -37.52 -3.56 -10.38
C LYS A 108 -36.87 -3.73 -9.00
N LYS A 109 -36.07 -2.79 -8.50
CA LYS A 109 -35.63 -2.82 -7.09
C LYS A 109 -35.73 -1.42 -6.49
N LYS A 110 -36.90 -1.12 -5.94
CA LYS A 110 -37.20 0.14 -5.26
C LYS A 110 -37.18 -0.03 -3.72
N HIS A 111 -36.48 -1.04 -3.20
CA HIS A 111 -36.56 -1.43 -1.78
C HIS A 111 -35.30 -2.10 -1.23
N THR A 112 -34.12 -1.63 -1.62
CA THR A 112 -32.90 -1.89 -0.85
C THR A 112 -32.11 -0.60 -0.95
N GLU A 113 -31.74 -0.01 0.18
CA GLU A 113 -30.67 0.97 0.23
C GLU A 113 -29.49 0.33 -0.49
N GLU A 114 -29.30 0.67 -1.77
CA GLU A 114 -28.13 0.22 -2.51
C GLU A 114 -26.96 0.87 -1.80
N ASN A 115 -26.11 0.04 -1.18
CA ASN A 115 -24.89 0.45 -0.48
C ASN A 115 -23.91 1.05 -1.48
N PHE A 116 -24.20 2.26 -1.95
CA PHE A 116 -23.37 2.96 -2.90
C PHE A 116 -22.17 3.53 -2.18
N VAL A 117 -20.97 3.15 -2.62
CA VAL A 117 -19.74 3.80 -2.17
C VAL A 117 -19.65 5.18 -2.79
N THR A 118 -19.81 6.21 -1.95
CA THR A 118 -19.67 7.63 -2.29
C THR A 118 -18.20 8.06 -2.30
N SER A 119 -17.94 9.32 -2.69
CA SER A 119 -16.58 9.87 -2.74
C SER A 119 -15.93 10.02 -1.36
N ASP A 120 -16.71 10.33 -0.31
CA ASP A 120 -16.24 10.38 1.08
C ASP A 120 -15.83 8.98 1.58
N MET A 121 -16.69 7.97 1.37
CA MET A 121 -16.36 6.59 1.70
C MET A 121 -15.12 6.09 0.95
N LEU A 122 -14.94 6.52 -0.30
CA LEU A 122 -13.74 6.18 -1.08
C LEU A 122 -12.47 6.76 -0.45
N VAL A 123 -12.51 8.01 0.04
CA VAL A 123 -11.36 8.61 0.76
C VAL A 123 -11.02 7.79 2.00
N GLU A 124 -12.02 7.35 2.76
CA GLU A 124 -11.82 6.48 3.93
C GLU A 124 -11.20 5.13 3.55
N ILE A 125 -11.71 4.48 2.50
CA ILE A 125 -11.20 3.20 2.00
C ILE A 125 -9.73 3.30 1.59
N VAL A 126 -9.35 4.34 0.84
CA VAL A 126 -7.97 4.53 0.42
C VAL A 126 -7.08 4.89 1.62
N GLY A 127 -7.60 5.69 2.56
CA GLY A 127 -6.91 5.99 3.83
C GLY A 127 -6.64 4.72 4.65
N GLU A 128 -7.59 3.79 4.71
CA GLU A 128 -7.41 2.51 5.38
C GLU A 128 -6.40 1.61 4.65
N SER A 129 -6.40 1.62 3.31
CA SER A 129 -5.36 0.95 2.51
C SER A 129 -3.96 1.49 2.81
N ILE A 130 -3.81 2.80 3.04
CA ILE A 130 -2.54 3.40 3.46
C ILE A 130 -2.12 2.89 4.84
N ARG A 131 -3.06 2.81 5.80
CA ARG A 131 -2.76 2.29 7.15
C ARG A 131 -2.34 0.83 7.14
N ILE A 132 -3.03 0.00 6.37
CA ILE A 132 -2.68 -1.42 6.21
C ILE A 132 -1.33 -1.57 5.51
N PHE A 133 -1.06 -0.75 4.49
CA PHE A 133 0.26 -0.73 3.87
C PHE A 133 1.36 -0.29 4.84
N TRP A 134 1.10 0.69 5.71
CA TRP A 134 2.03 1.05 6.77
C TRP A 134 2.32 -0.13 7.71
N GLN A 135 1.29 -0.88 8.14
CA GLN A 135 1.47 -2.10 8.94
C GLN A 135 2.28 -3.17 8.20
N PHE A 136 2.06 -3.31 6.89
CA PHE A 136 2.85 -4.21 6.05
C PHE A 136 4.34 -3.84 6.07
N VAL A 137 4.67 -2.55 5.93
CA VAL A 137 6.06 -2.06 5.98
C VAL A 137 6.64 -2.23 7.39
N GLU A 138 5.87 -1.93 8.44
CA GLU A 138 6.32 -2.04 9.83
C GLU A 138 6.58 -3.51 10.25
N ALA A 139 5.84 -4.46 9.66
CA ALA A 139 6.06 -5.89 9.88
C ALA A 139 7.39 -6.40 9.29
N ASP A 140 8.02 -5.66 8.37
CA ASP A 140 9.31 -6.00 7.77
C ASP A 140 10.48 -5.76 8.75
N LYS A 141 10.70 -6.75 9.62
CA LYS A 141 11.70 -6.68 10.70
C LYS A 141 13.14 -6.84 10.20
N ASP A 142 13.34 -7.42 9.02
CA ASP A 142 14.68 -7.66 8.45
C ASP A 142 15.32 -6.38 7.90
N CYS A 143 14.52 -5.37 7.53
CA CYS A 143 15.00 -4.00 7.25
C CYS A 143 15.77 -3.38 8.45
N ASN A 144 15.53 -3.88 9.67
CA ASN A 144 16.14 -3.36 10.90
C ASN A 144 17.42 -4.10 11.33
N ILE A 145 17.76 -5.24 10.70
CA ILE A 145 18.94 -6.04 11.10
C ILE A 145 20.16 -5.67 10.26
N GLU A 146 19.97 -5.32 8.97
CA GLU A 146 21.05 -4.89 8.08
C GLU A 146 21.50 -3.44 8.29
N THR A 147 20.73 -2.61 9.02
CA THR A 147 21.15 -1.25 9.41
C THR A 147 22.43 -1.21 10.26
N LYS A 148 22.94 -2.35 10.74
CA LYS A 148 24.22 -2.46 11.45
C LYS A 148 25.44 -2.73 10.56
N ARG A 149 25.24 -3.04 9.27
CA ARG A 149 26.33 -3.12 8.30
C ARG A 149 26.20 -1.96 7.34
N THR A 150 27.30 -1.29 7.05
CA THR A 150 27.33 -0.33 5.94
C THR A 150 26.99 -1.13 4.69
N PRO A 151 25.88 -0.84 3.98
CA PRO A 151 25.61 -1.53 2.72
C PRO A 151 26.80 -1.31 1.78
N GLU A 152 27.14 -2.33 0.99
CA GLU A 152 28.09 -2.17 -0.11
C GLU A 152 27.41 -1.30 -1.18
N LEU A 153 27.46 0.01 -0.97
CA LEU A 153 26.91 0.99 -1.89
C LEU A 153 27.89 1.16 -3.06
N HIS A 154 27.35 1.11 -4.27
CA HIS A 154 28.14 1.36 -5.48
C HIS A 154 28.60 2.82 -5.57
N ASP A 155 27.85 3.76 -4.98
CA ASP A 155 28.13 5.20 -5.03
C ASP A 155 28.26 5.83 -3.62
N PRO A 156 29.34 6.58 -3.32
CA PRO A 156 29.44 7.38 -2.09
C PRO A 156 28.32 8.43 -1.91
N GLU A 157 27.67 8.87 -2.99
CA GLU A 157 26.56 9.84 -2.97
C GLU A 157 25.28 9.22 -2.38
N ASP A 158 25.03 7.94 -2.66
CA ASP A 158 23.91 7.17 -2.09
C ASP A 158 24.02 7.06 -0.56
N LEU A 159 25.26 6.96 -0.04
CA LEU A 159 25.49 6.90 1.40
C LEU A 159 25.11 8.22 2.07
N GLN A 160 25.43 9.36 1.44
CA GLN A 160 25.05 10.68 1.95
C GLN A 160 23.53 10.85 1.97
N LEU A 161 22.87 10.48 0.87
CA LEU A 161 21.42 10.50 0.75
C LEU A 161 20.75 9.63 1.83
N LEU A 162 21.24 8.42 2.04
CA LEU A 162 20.72 7.51 3.08
C LEU A 162 20.87 8.08 4.49
N ILE A 163 22.01 8.72 4.79
CA ILE A 163 22.21 9.42 6.07
C ILE A 163 21.22 10.58 6.23
N GLU A 164 20.99 11.35 5.17
CA GLU A 164 20.02 12.45 5.18
C GLU A 164 18.59 11.95 5.41
N ILE A 165 18.16 10.93 4.66
CA ILE A 165 16.84 10.29 4.81
C ILE A 165 16.65 9.79 6.24
N ARG A 166 17.65 9.11 6.83
CA ARG A 166 17.59 8.66 8.24
C ARG A 166 17.43 9.82 9.21
N LYS A 167 18.13 10.94 9.01
CA LYS A 167 17.98 12.14 9.86
C LYS A 167 16.57 12.74 9.73
N ILE A 168 16.04 12.81 8.51
CA ILE A 168 14.68 13.30 8.25
C ILE A 168 13.66 12.39 8.94
N LEU A 169 13.79 11.08 8.79
CA LEU A 169 12.92 10.09 9.42
C LEU A 169 12.91 10.24 10.95
N GLN A 170 14.09 10.26 11.60
CA GLN A 170 14.20 10.47 13.04
C GLN A 170 13.61 11.80 13.52
N LYS A 171 13.67 12.85 12.69
CA LYS A 171 13.04 14.14 13.00
C LYS A 171 11.51 14.04 12.89
N LYS A 172 10.99 13.34 11.88
CA LYS A 172 9.56 13.12 11.67
C LYS A 172 8.96 12.25 12.78
N GLU A 173 9.64 11.17 13.16
CA GLU A 173 9.24 10.29 14.27
C GLU A 173 9.17 11.03 15.61
N ARG A 174 10.16 11.87 15.92
CA ARG A 174 10.13 12.69 17.14
C ARG A 174 8.93 13.63 17.16
N LYS A 175 8.70 14.36 16.06
CA LYS A 175 7.53 15.25 15.92
C LYS A 175 6.21 14.49 16.07
N LEU A 176 6.10 13.31 15.47
CA LEU A 176 4.90 12.48 15.58
C LEU A 176 4.66 12.05 17.03
N LYS A 177 5.71 11.61 17.74
CA LYS A 177 5.62 11.27 19.18
C LYS A 177 5.21 12.46 20.03
N ASP A 178 5.67 13.66 19.70
CA ASP A 178 5.30 14.88 20.42
C ASP A 178 3.82 15.24 20.19
N ILE A 179 3.32 15.13 18.96
CA ILE A 179 1.89 15.35 18.64
C ILE A 179 1.01 14.37 19.42
N VAL A 180 1.32 13.07 19.36
CA VAL A 180 0.56 12.01 20.05
C VAL A 180 0.57 12.20 21.58
N ARG A 181 1.64 12.78 22.14
CA ARG A 181 1.72 13.11 23.58
C ARG A 181 0.95 14.37 23.94
N GLY A 182 0.81 15.33 23.03
CA GLY A 182 0.06 16.57 23.24
C GLY A 182 -1.45 16.44 23.04
N GLU A 183 -1.91 15.37 22.41
CA GLU A 183 -3.34 15.03 22.24
C GLU A 183 -3.93 14.20 23.41
N ARG A 184 -3.13 13.86 24.42
CA ARG A 184 -3.55 13.20 25.68
C ARG A 184 -3.65 14.21 26.82
#